data_AF-A0A5K0YX05-F1
#
_entry.id   AF-A0A5K0YX05-F1
#
_cell.length_a   1.000
_cell.length_b   1.000
_cell.length_c   1.000
_cell.angle_alpha   90.00
_cell.angle_beta   90.00
_cell.angle_gamma   90.00
#
_symmetry.space_group_name_H-M   'P 1'
#
loop_
_entity.id
_entity.type
_entity.pdbx_description
1 polymer ?
#
loop_
_entity_poly.entity_id
_entity_poly.type
_entity_poly.pdbx_seq_one_letter_code
_entity_poly.pdbx_strand_id
1 'polypeptide(L)'
;GNDVGTQYRSGIYFYTPEQEKAALESLEQHQKVVNKKIVTEILPAKKFYRAEDYHQQYLAKGGRYGDKQSTAKGCNDPIRCYG
;
A
#
# COMPACT_ATOMS: atom_id res chain seq x y z
N GLY A 1 3.96 -2.04 -11.87
CA GLY A 1 5.25 -1.35 -11.72
C GLY A 1 6.35 -2.22 -12.29
N ASN A 2 7.61 -1.85 -12.08
CA ASN A 2 8.78 -2.64 -12.49
C ASN A 2 9.27 -3.60 -11.41
N ASP A 3 8.72 -3.52 -10.19
CA ASP A 3 9.04 -4.41 -9.08
C ASP A 3 8.33 -5.77 -9.23
N VAL A 4 9.09 -6.85 -9.32
CA VAL A 4 8.60 -8.22 -9.57
C VAL A 4 9.03 -9.15 -8.44
N GLY A 5 8.07 -9.90 -7.89
CA GLY A 5 8.28 -10.82 -6.77
C GLY A 5 7.06 -10.89 -5.84
N THR A 6 6.94 -11.97 -5.07
CA THR A 6 5.79 -12.21 -4.17
C THR A 6 5.69 -11.18 -3.05
N GLN A 7 6.78 -10.52 -2.70
CA GLN A 7 6.85 -9.40 -1.75
C GLN A 7 6.12 -8.13 -2.23
N TYR A 8 5.80 -8.03 -3.52
CA TYR A 8 5.08 -6.88 -4.12
C TYR A 8 3.61 -7.18 -4.42
N ARG A 9 3.07 -8.30 -3.90
CA ARG A 9 1.66 -8.65 -4.08
C ARG A 9 0.74 -7.64 -3.39
N SER A 10 -0.45 -7.43 -3.95
CA SER A 10 -1.49 -6.61 -3.32
C SER A 10 -2.21 -7.42 -2.24
N GLY A 11 -2.37 -6.85 -1.05
CA GLY A 11 -3.11 -7.49 0.03
C GLY A 11 -3.64 -6.50 1.05
N ILE A 12 -4.76 -6.85 1.68
CA ILE A 12 -5.35 -6.19 2.85
C ILE A 12 -5.34 -7.20 3.99
N TYR A 13 -4.71 -6.83 5.11
CA TYR A 13 -4.58 -7.69 6.28
C TYR A 13 -5.41 -7.12 7.45
N PHE A 14 -6.54 -7.74 7.76
CA PHE A 14 -7.51 -7.20 8.71
C PHE A 14 -7.27 -7.68 10.14
N TYR A 15 -7.61 -6.83 11.12
CA TYR A 15 -7.54 -7.15 12.55
C TYR A 15 -8.91 -7.49 13.15
N THR A 16 -9.99 -7.06 12.51
CA THR A 16 -11.35 -7.31 13.00
C THR A 16 -12.29 -7.76 11.88
N PRO A 17 -13.39 -8.46 12.19
CA PRO A 17 -14.40 -8.84 11.20
C PRO A 17 -15.03 -7.64 10.47
N GLU A 18 -15.13 -6.49 11.13
CA GLU A 18 -15.65 -5.26 10.52
C GLU A 18 -14.72 -4.75 9.42
N GLN A 19 -13.40 -4.87 9.63
CA GLN A 19 -12.40 -4.52 8.61
C GLN A 19 -12.41 -5.51 7.44
N GLU A 20 -12.60 -6.80 7.70
CA GLU A 20 -12.76 -7.81 6.65
C GLU A 20 -13.96 -7.48 5.76
N LYS A 21 -15.12 -7.22 6.38
CA LYS A 21 -16.34 -6.84 5.66
C LYS A 21 -16.14 -5.56 4.84
N ALA A 22 -15.57 -4.51 5.42
CA ALA A 22 -15.32 -3.26 4.73
C ALA A 22 -14.35 -3.43 3.54
N ALA A 23 -13.32 -4.28 3.68
CA ALA A 23 -12.38 -4.56 2.60
C ALA A 23 -13.04 -5.32 1.44
N LEU A 24 -13.88 -6.30 1.73
CA LEU A 24 -14.63 -7.07 0.73
C LEU A 24 -15.61 -6.17 -0.04
N GLU A 25 -16.40 -5.36 0.67
CA GLU A 25 -17.33 -4.41 0.05
C GLU A 25 -16.58 -3.41 -0.83
N SER A 26 -15.45 -2.87 -0.35
CA SER A 26 -14.62 -1.94 -1.13
C SER A 26 -14.05 -2.60 -2.40
N LEU A 27 -13.62 -3.86 -2.32
CA LEU A 27 -13.12 -4.61 -3.47
C LEU A 27 -14.22 -4.81 -4.51
N GLU A 28 -15.41 -5.21 -4.09
CA GLU A 28 -16.56 -5.39 -4.98
C GLU A 28 -16.97 -4.09 -5.67
N GLN A 29 -17.02 -2.97 -4.94
CA GLN A 29 -17.34 -1.67 -5.55
C GLN A 29 -16.26 -1.24 -6.54
N HIS A 30 -14.98 -1.41 -6.19
CA HIS A 30 -13.89 -1.00 -7.07
C HIS A 30 -13.77 -1.90 -8.31
N GLN A 31 -14.07 -3.20 -8.18
CA GLN A 31 -14.07 -4.14 -9.29
C GLN A 31 -15.01 -3.71 -10.41
N LYS A 32 -16.10 -3.00 -10.10
CA LYS A 32 -17.06 -2.48 -11.10
C LYS A 32 -16.47 -1.40 -12.01
N VAL A 33 -15.45 -0.68 -11.54
CA VAL A 33 -14.85 0.45 -12.29
C VAL A 33 -13.52 0.08 -12.95
N VAL A 34 -13.00 -1.13 -12.71
CA VAL A 34 -11.75 -1.62 -13.31
C VAL A 34 -12.01 -2.83 -14.20
N ASN A 35 -11.43 -2.82 -15.40
CA ASN A 35 -11.63 -3.89 -16.38
C ASN A 35 -10.88 -5.18 -16.03
N LYS A 36 -9.75 -5.05 -15.35
CA LYS A 36 -8.94 -6.21 -14.94
C LYS A 36 -9.47 -6.74 -13.60
N LYS A 37 -9.51 -8.06 -13.47
CA LYS A 37 -9.83 -8.69 -12.19
C LYS A 37 -8.82 -8.24 -11.13
N ILE A 38 -9.33 -7.75 -10.01
CA ILE A 38 -8.57 -7.40 -8.82
C ILE A 38 -8.08 -8.71 -8.19
N VAL A 39 -6.79 -8.77 -7.91
CA VAL A 39 -6.11 -9.95 -7.34
C VAL A 39 -5.64 -9.71 -5.89
N THR A 40 -6.13 -8.65 -5.25
CA THR A 40 -5.84 -8.31 -3.87
C THR A 40 -6.32 -9.43 -2.94
N GLU A 41 -5.41 -9.98 -2.13
CA GLU A 41 -5.78 -10.94 -1.10
C GLU A 41 -6.36 -10.21 0.14
N ILE A 42 -7.39 -10.77 0.75
CA ILE A 42 -7.97 -10.26 2.01
C ILE A 42 -7.86 -11.38 3.03
N LEU A 43 -6.96 -11.22 4.01
CA LEU A 43 -6.60 -12.27 4.97
C LEU A 43 -6.45 -11.69 6.39
N PRO A 44 -6.57 -12.51 7.45
CA PRO A 44 -6.29 -12.06 8.81
C PRO A 44 -4.85 -11.55 8.95
N ALA A 45 -4.67 -10.46 9.69
CA ALA A 45 -3.36 -9.95 10.05
C ALA A 45 -2.57 -10.98 10.86
N LYS A 46 -1.30 -11.15 10.49
CA LYS A 46 -0.34 -12.03 11.18
C LYS A 46 0.72 -11.18 11.87
N LYS A 47 1.73 -11.85 12.44
CA LYS A 47 2.89 -11.19 13.04
C LYS A 47 3.53 -10.20 12.06
N PHE A 48 3.63 -8.95 12.48
CA PHE A 48 4.30 -7.89 11.74
C PHE A 48 5.77 -7.82 12.15
N TYR A 49 6.67 -7.88 11.17
CA TYR A 49 8.10 -7.69 11.37
C TYR A 49 8.47 -6.30 10.84
N ARG A 50 8.84 -5.40 11.73
CA ARG A 50 9.25 -4.04 11.36
C ARG A 50 10.55 -4.09 10.56
N ALA A 51 10.54 -3.47 9.38
CA ALA A 51 11.74 -3.31 8.55
C ALA A 51 12.77 -2.35 9.19
N GLU A 52 14.01 -2.42 8.73
CA GLU A 52 15.15 -1.62 9.16
C GLU A 52 14.89 -0.10 9.07
N ASP A 53 15.53 0.69 9.92
CA ASP A 53 15.24 2.12 10.06
C ASP A 53 15.50 2.96 8.80
N TYR A 54 16.38 2.51 7.91
CA TYR A 54 16.65 3.19 6.64
C TYR A 54 15.49 3.04 5.64
N HIS A 55 14.62 2.03 5.79
CA HIS A 55 13.40 1.89 4.99
C HIS A 55 12.27 2.82 5.45
N GLN A 56 12.34 3.29 6.71
CA GLN A 56 11.25 4.01 7.37
C GLN A 56 11.21 5.46 6.87
N GLN A 57 10.03 5.92 6.41
CA GLN A 57 9.81 7.26 5.85
C GLN A 57 10.80 7.63 4.73
N TYR A 58 11.22 6.65 3.92
CA TYR A 58 12.30 6.82 2.92
C TYR A 58 12.07 8.00 1.95
N LEU A 59 10.88 8.12 1.35
CA LEU A 59 10.56 9.20 0.40
C LEU A 59 10.50 10.58 1.08
N ALA A 60 10.01 10.64 2.33
CA ALA A 60 9.97 11.88 3.10
C ALA A 60 11.38 12.33 3.55
N LYS A 61 12.32 11.38 3.68
CA LYS A 61 13.73 11.62 3.98
C LYS A 61 14.54 12.05 2.74
N GLY A 62 13.97 12.00 1.53
CA GLY A 62 14.61 12.41 0.28
C GLY A 62 14.71 11.31 -0.77
N GLY A 63 14.31 10.08 -0.45
CA GLY A 63 14.37 8.96 -1.38
C GLY A 63 15.77 8.73 -1.96
N ARG A 64 15.82 8.25 -3.20
CA ARG A 64 17.05 7.91 -3.91
C ARG A 64 17.83 9.14 -4.37
N TYR A 65 17.14 10.24 -4.64
CA TYR A 65 17.69 11.41 -5.34
C TYR A 65 17.92 12.63 -4.42
N GLY A 66 17.49 12.57 -3.16
CA GLY A 66 17.58 13.66 -2.19
C GLY A 66 16.36 14.58 -2.15
N ASP A 67 15.44 14.45 -3.11
CA ASP A 67 14.24 15.26 -3.22
C ASP A 67 13.10 14.72 -2.32
N LYS A 68 12.81 15.44 -1.24
CA LYS A 68 11.77 15.03 -0.28
C LYS A 68 10.37 15.14 -0.88
N GLN A 69 9.53 14.16 -0.56
CA GLN A 69 8.09 14.19 -0.85
C GLN A 69 7.31 14.52 0.43
N SER A 70 6.34 15.45 0.33
CA SER A 70 5.56 15.92 1.48
C SER A 70 4.73 14.80 2.10
N THR A 71 4.67 14.78 3.43
CA THR A 71 3.82 13.88 4.23
C THR A 71 2.71 14.63 4.97
N ALA A 72 2.49 15.90 4.60
CA ALA A 72 1.42 16.71 5.17
C ALA A 72 0.06 16.05 4.92
N LYS A 73 -0.81 16.08 5.92
CA LYS A 73 -2.18 15.56 5.79
C LYS A 73 -2.91 16.33 4.69
N GLY A 74 -3.56 15.61 3.78
CA GLY A 74 -4.28 16.21 2.65
C GLY A 74 -3.38 16.65 1.48
N CYS A 75 -2.08 16.36 1.51
CA CYS A 75 -1.22 16.54 0.33
C CYS A 75 -1.72 15.64 -0.81
N ASN A 76 -1.89 16.24 -1.99
CA ASN A 76 -2.30 15.55 -3.22
C ASN A 76 -1.20 15.60 -4.30
N ASP A 77 0.04 15.91 -3.91
CA ASP A 77 1.18 15.89 -4.82
C ASP A 77 1.39 14.46 -5.34
N PRO A 78 1.69 14.26 -6.63
CA PRO A 78 1.95 12.92 -7.17
C PRO A 78 3.14 12.25 -6.48
N ILE A 79 2.89 11.10 -5.86
CA ILE A 79 3.95 10.29 -5.21
C ILE A 79 4.84 9.66 -6.29
N ARG A 80 6.16 9.86 -6.18
CA ARG A 80 7.16 9.24 -7.06
C ARG A 80 7.76 8.00 -6.40
N CYS A 81 7.87 6.91 -7.16
CA CYS A 81 8.18 5.58 -6.63
C CYS A 81 9.46 5.50 -5.78
N TYR A 82 10.53 6.20 -6.15
CA TYR A 82 11.85 6.01 -5.54
C TYR A 82 12.47 7.29 -4.98
N GLY A 83 11.87 8.45 -5.20
CA GLY A 83 12.48 9.75 -4.94
C GLY A 83 11.84 10.79 -5.80
#